data_AF-A0A853F6H9-F1
#
_entry.id   AF-A0A853F6H9-F1
#
_cell.length_a   1.000
_cell.length_b   1.000
_cell.length_c   1.000
_cell.angle_alpha   90.00
_cell.angle_beta   90.00
_cell.angle_gamma   90.00
#
_symmetry.space_group_name_H-M   'P 1'
#
loop_
_entity.id
_entity.type
_entity.pdbx_description
1 polymer ?
#
loop_
_entity_poly.entity_id
_entity_poly.type
_entity_poly.pdbx_seq_one_letter_code
_entity_poly.pdbx_strand_id
1 'polypeptide(L)'
;MCVVLGFVVFESVFGICVGCKVYNAYHKGGAKHCPGESCDLARSRLPIQNLNVVQKVIFVLSILTLLYLMFGDIVDFLLKETFA
;
A
#
# COMPACT_ATOMS: atom_id res chain seq x y z
N MET A 1 2.12 -8.41 22.15
CA MET A 1 2.68 -9.44 21.25
C MET A 1 2.29 -9.26 19.77
N CYS A 2 1.18 -8.59 19.40
CA CYS A 2 0.72 -8.51 18.00
C CYS A 2 1.40 -7.43 17.13
N VAL A 3 1.95 -6.37 17.72
CA VAL A 3 2.50 -5.21 16.97
C VAL A 3 3.80 -5.53 16.22
N VAL A 4 4.69 -6.34 16.81
CA VAL A 4 5.98 -6.72 16.21
C VAL A 4 5.82 -7.60 14.98
N LEU A 5 4.85 -8.53 15.00
CA LEU A 5 4.62 -9.44 13.89
C LEU A 5 4.09 -8.69 12.66
N GLY A 6 3.22 -7.69 12.87
CA GLY A 6 2.69 -6.86 11.79
C GLY A 6 3.78 -6.05 11.07
N PHE A 7 4.73 -5.48 11.83
CA PHE A 7 5.82 -4.68 11.26
C PHE A 7 6.77 -5.54 10.40
N VAL A 8 7.08 -6.77 10.83
CA VAL A 8 8.00 -7.66 10.08
C VAL A 8 7.39 -8.15 8.76
N VAL A 9 6.08 -8.37 8.71
CA VAL A 9 5.37 -8.78 7.49
C VAL A 9 5.32 -7.63 6.49
N PHE A 10 5.09 -6.40 6.96
CA PHE A 10 5.14 -5.21 6.12
C PHE A 10 6.52 -5.05 5.47
N GLU A 11 7.60 -5.08 6.25
CA GLU A 11 8.98 -4.99 5.75
C GLU A 11 9.31 -6.09 4.73
N SER A 12 8.87 -7.32 4.98
CA SER A 12 9.15 -8.46 4.08
C SER A 12 8.42 -8.35 2.74
N VAL A 13 7.16 -7.90 2.75
CA VAL A 13 6.32 -7.77 1.54
C VAL A 13 6.72 -6.55 0.70
N PHE A 14 7.09 -5.43 1.33
CA PHE A 14 7.61 -4.26 0.61
C PHE A 14 9.05 -4.48 0.12
N GLY A 15 9.91 -5.10 0.93
CA GLY A 15 11.32 -5.33 0.62
C GLY A 15 11.53 -6.20 -0.62
N ILE A 16 10.76 -7.28 -0.79
CA ILE A 16 10.86 -8.16 -1.96
C ILE A 16 10.47 -7.45 -3.26
N CYS A 17 9.46 -6.57 -3.23
CA CYS A 17 9.05 -5.80 -4.40
C CYS A 17 10.07 -4.71 -4.78
N VAL A 18 10.63 -4.01 -3.79
CA VAL A 18 11.68 -3.01 -4.04
C VAL A 18 12.92 -3.67 -4.63
N GLY A 19 13.35 -4.82 -4.08
CA GLY A 19 14.47 -5.59 -4.58
C GLY A 19 14.27 -6.03 -6.04
N CYS A 20 13.09 -6.53 -6.37
CA CYS A 20 12.76 -6.92 -7.75
C CYS A 20 12.77 -5.74 -8.73
N LYS A 21 12.20 -4.59 -8.34
CA LYS A 21 12.15 -3.37 -9.16
C LYS A 21 13.54 -2.81 -9.45
N VAL A 22 14.39 -2.75 -8.43
CA VAL A 22 15.79 -2.31 -8.56
C VAL A 22 16.55 -3.27 -9.47
N TYR A 23 16.45 -4.59 -9.24
CA TYR A 23 17.14 -5.59 -10.04
C TYR A 23 16.75 -5.54 -11.53
N ASN A 24 15.45 -5.38 -11.83
CA ASN A 24 14.96 -5.27 -13.21
C ASN A 24 15.36 -3.94 -13.88
N ALA A 25 15.51 -2.85 -13.10
CA ALA A 25 15.99 -1.57 -13.62
C ALA A 25 17.48 -1.61 -14.02
N TYR A 26 18.31 -2.34 -13.27
CA TYR A 26 19.73 -2.49 -13.56
C TYR A 26 20.04 -3.61 -14.56
N HIS A 27 19.25 -4.68 -14.60
CA HIS A 27 19.41 -5.78 -15.56
C HIS A 27 18.15 -5.94 -16.43
N LYS A 28 18.23 -5.51 -17.70
CA LYS A 28 17.19 -5.69 -18.75
C LYS A 28 16.80 -7.16 -19.04
N GLY A 29 17.45 -8.13 -18.38
CA GLY A 29 17.26 -9.57 -18.52
C GLY A 29 16.24 -10.21 -17.58
N GLY A 30 15.55 -9.42 -16.74
CA GLY A 30 14.40 -9.86 -15.93
C GLY A 30 14.77 -10.85 -14.81
N ALA A 31 14.38 -10.54 -13.57
CA ALA A 31 14.47 -11.52 -12.49
C ALA A 31 13.46 -12.65 -12.73
N LYS A 32 13.95 -13.87 -13.02
CA LYS A 32 13.12 -15.07 -13.30
C LYS A 32 12.26 -15.53 -12.12
N HIS A 33 12.50 -15.03 -10.90
CA HIS A 33 11.88 -15.50 -9.65
C HIS A 33 11.24 -14.39 -8.81
N CYS A 34 10.73 -13.32 -9.45
CA CYS A 34 9.89 -12.38 -8.71
C CYS A 34 8.46 -12.90 -8.58
N PRO A 35 7.80 -12.68 -7.42
CA PRO A 35 6.38 -12.98 -7.25
C PRO A 35 5.59 -12.15 -8.27
N GLY A 36 5.05 -12.84 -9.28
CA GLY A 36 4.47 -12.25 -10.49
C GLY A 36 3.41 -11.18 -10.24
N GLU A 37 3.37 -10.20 -11.16
CA GLU A 37 2.38 -9.13 -11.39
C GLU A 37 2.10 -8.12 -10.26
N SER A 38 2.53 -8.43 -9.03
CA SER A 38 2.42 -7.52 -7.88
C SER A 38 3.62 -6.58 -7.77
N CYS A 39 4.83 -7.08 -7.99
CA CYS A 39 6.07 -6.28 -7.93
C CYS A 39 6.59 -5.83 -9.31
N ASP A 40 6.18 -6.49 -10.40
CA ASP A 40 6.61 -6.15 -11.76
C ASP A 40 5.68 -5.09 -12.36
N LEU A 41 6.11 -3.83 -12.32
CA LEU A 41 5.37 -2.68 -12.85
C LEU A 41 5.54 -2.54 -14.39
N ALA A 42 6.40 -3.35 -15.01
CA ALA A 42 6.80 -3.23 -16.41
C ALA A 42 6.03 -4.21 -17.32
N ARG A 43 5.59 -5.37 -16.80
CA ARG A 43 4.68 -6.30 -17.48
C ARG A 43 3.27 -5.71 -17.44
N SER A 44 2.59 -5.74 -18.60
CA SER A 44 1.21 -5.27 -18.78
C SER A 44 0.30 -5.74 -17.64
N ARG A 45 -0.14 -4.79 -16.80
CA ARG A 45 -1.17 -5.01 -15.78
C ARG A 45 -2.35 -5.74 -16.41
N LEU A 46 -2.73 -6.88 -15.84
CA LEU A 46 -4.00 -7.53 -16.19
C LEU A 46 -5.14 -6.48 -16.13
N PRO A 47 -6.17 -6.57 -17.00
CA PRO A 47 -7.31 -5.66 -16.94
C PRO A 47 -8.01 -5.69 -15.56
N ILE A 48 -7.85 -6.77 -14.80
CA ILE A 48 -8.38 -6.95 -13.44
C ILE A 48 -7.62 -6.11 -12.39
N GLN A 49 -6.33 -5.82 -12.61
CA GLN A 49 -5.52 -4.93 -11.74
C GLN A 49 -5.68 -3.44 -12.09
N ASN A 50 -6.38 -3.11 -13.18
CA ASN A 50 -6.76 -1.72 -13.46
C ASN A 50 -8.02 -1.38 -12.66
N LEU A 51 -7.82 -0.91 -11.44
CA LEU A 51 -8.90 -0.35 -10.63
C LEU A 51 -9.49 0.86 -11.38
N ASN A 52 -10.76 0.74 -11.76
CA ASN A 52 -11.50 1.85 -12.37
C ASN A 52 -11.55 3.04 -11.40
N VAL A 53 -11.71 4.26 -11.91
CA VAL A 53 -11.73 5.50 -11.11
C VAL A 53 -12.74 5.41 -9.96
N VAL A 54 -13.89 4.77 -10.22
CA VAL A 54 -14.93 4.52 -9.23
C VAL A 54 -14.44 3.61 -8.09
N GLN A 55 -13.75 2.50 -8.40
CA GLN A 55 -13.23 1.58 -7.38
C GLN A 55 -12.13 2.22 -6.53
N LYS A 56 -11.36 3.14 -7.14
CA LYS A 56 -10.37 3.94 -6.43
C LYS A 56 -11.02 4.91 -5.43
N VAL A 57 -12.09 5.60 -5.84
CA VAL A 57 -12.84 6.53 -4.97
C VAL A 57 -13.47 5.80 -3.79
N ILE A 58 -14.10 4.64 -4.03
CA ILE A 58 -14.73 3.84 -2.97
C ILE A 58 -13.69 3.35 -1.95
N PHE A 59 -12.54 2.88 -2.41
CA PHE A 59 -11.46 2.41 -1.55
C PHE A 59 -10.86 3.53 -0.68
N VAL A 60 -10.72 4.74 -1.25
CA VAL A 60 -10.24 5.91 -0.49
C VAL A 60 -11.27 6.35 0.55
N LEU A 61 -12.55 6.42 0.19
CA LEU A 61 -13.63 6.79 1.10
C LEU A 61 -13.79 5.81 2.27
N SER A 62 -13.67 4.50 2.00
CA SER A 62 -13.78 3.48 3.04
C SER A 62 -12.61 3.55 4.01
N ILE A 63 -11.38 3.72 3.52
CA ILE A 63 -10.19 3.94 4.37
C ILE A 63 -10.34 5.22 5.20
N LEU A 64 -10.78 6.33 4.60
CA LEU A 64 -10.93 7.60 5.31
C LEU A 64 -11.97 7.50 6.43
N THR A 65 -13.10 6.86 6.15
CA THR A 65 -14.17 6.64 7.14
C THR A 65 -13.69 5.77 8.29
N LEU A 66 -12.98 4.68 7.99
CA LEU A 66 -12.43 3.80 9.02
C LEU A 66 -11.38 4.52 9.88
N LEU A 67 -10.50 5.31 9.26
CA LEU A 67 -9.53 6.13 10.01
C LEU A 67 -10.23 7.17 10.90
N TYR A 68 -11.28 7.83 10.41
CA TYR A 68 -12.04 8.79 11.21
C TYR A 68 -12.77 8.13 12.39
N LEU A 69 -13.30 6.92 12.21
CA LEU A 69 -13.92 6.16 13.30
C LEU A 69 -12.87 5.66 14.32
N MET A 70 -11.69 5.26 13.86
CA MET A 70 -10.62 4.75 14.73
C MET A 70 -9.87 5.86 15.47
N PHE A 71 -9.72 7.03 14.85
CA PHE A 71 -9.01 8.19 15.42
C PHE A 71 -9.96 9.32 15.83
N GLY A 72 -11.28 9.10 15.82
CA GLY A 72 -12.30 10.13 16.03
C GLY A 72 -12.13 10.91 17.33
N ASP A 73 -11.87 10.21 18.44
CA ASP A 73 -11.57 10.83 19.74
C ASP A 73 -10.30 11.71 19.72
N ILE A 74 -9.27 11.31 18.97
CA ILE A 74 -8.00 12.04 18.84
C ILE A 74 -8.14 13.26 17.91
N VAL A 75 -8.96 13.12 16.85
CA VAL A 75 -9.21 14.19 15.88
C VAL A 75 -10.12 15.27 16.46
N ASP A 76 -11.16 14.90 17.22
CA ASP A 76 -12.03 15.87 17.92
C ASP A 76 -11.22 16.65 18.97
N PHE A 77 -10.34 15.97 19.70
CA PHE A 77 -9.40 16.59 20.64
C PHE A 77 -8.43 17.57 19.98
N LEU A 78 -7.84 17.22 18.83
CA LEU A 78 -6.94 18.10 18.06
C LEU A 78 -7.66 19.29 17.40
N LEU A 79 -8.90 19.10 16.95
CA LEU A 79 -9.73 20.18 16.42
C LEU A 79 -10.08 21.21 17.51
N LYS A 80 -10.33 20.74 18.73
CA LYS A 80 -10.64 21.62 19.86
C LYS A 80 -9.44 22.44 20.32
N GLU A 81 -8.23 21.88 20.31
CA GLU A 81 -6.98 22.58 20.65
C GLU A 81 -6.53 23.60 19.58
N THR A 82 -6.85 23.37 18.30
CA THR A 82 -6.50 24.32 17.22
C THR A 82 -7.45 25.53 17.14
N PHE A 83 -8.65 25.42 17.71
CA PHE A 83 -9.68 26.46 17.69
C PHE A 83 -9.97 27.11 19.07
N ALA A 84 -9.13 26.84 20.09
CA ALA A 84 -9.18 27.46 21.42
C ALA A 84 -7.93 28.34 21.68
#